data_AF-A0A164H2V6-F1
#
_entry.id   AF-A0A164H2V6-F1
#
_cell.length_a   1.000
_cell.length_b   1.000
_cell.length_c   1.000
_cell.angle_alpha   90.00
_cell.angle_beta   90.00
_cell.angle_gamma   90.00
#
_symmetry.space_group_name_H-M   'P 1'
#
loop_
_entity.id
_entity.type
_entity.pdbx_description
1 polymer ?
#
loop_
_entity_poly.entity_id
_entity_poly.type
_entity_poly.pdbx_seq_one_letter_code
_entity_poly.pdbx_strand_id
1 'polypeptide(L)'
;MSDNAGEPLVFLDDAQRIEVMVQLERIPALLQELDITLTRRARFTLPGQAGNPARAGQHLPFRLDASRAIDDLDVVLRVYTHRLASHLSGTWPPEDTADRARWLQQVLPDIAATVPALDGFAQAVTTAYQQAMQVIDRPPDRLHLGTCEGCGVGLDCAPGDDIAECRCGLRVPVASRRAELLRRAHGRHGSADYWARTLPWFAGIQITAAAVAKAGQRGKLARYKVGGRFVYKLGDILDWHAARLARLAGTVDG
;
A
#
# COMPACT_ATOMS: atom_id res chain seq x y z
N MET A 1 2.91 -2.17 -58.64
CA MET A 1 3.37 -3.35 -57.88
C MET A 1 4.15 -2.81 -56.71
N SER A 2 3.44 -2.52 -55.62
CA SER A 2 4.04 -1.94 -54.42
C SER A 2 4.57 -3.08 -53.57
N ASP A 3 5.90 -3.18 -53.50
CA ASP A 3 6.60 -3.99 -52.51
C ASP A 3 6.28 -3.46 -51.12
N ASN A 4 5.32 -4.10 -50.46
CA ASN A 4 5.09 -3.92 -49.04
C ASN A 4 6.12 -4.80 -48.32
N ALA A 5 7.35 -4.28 -48.21
CA ALA A 5 8.38 -4.88 -47.38
C ALA A 5 7.86 -4.85 -45.94
N GLY A 6 7.29 -5.97 -45.49
CA GLY A 6 6.91 -6.16 -44.10
C GLY A 6 8.16 -5.99 -43.25
N GLU A 7 8.20 -4.93 -42.45
CA GLU A 7 9.23 -4.78 -41.43
C GLU A 7 9.29 -6.07 -40.60
N PRO A 8 10.49 -6.64 -40.38
CA PRO A 8 10.61 -7.81 -39.53
C PRO A 8 10.12 -7.44 -38.13
N LEU A 9 9.16 -8.21 -37.61
CA LEU A 9 8.67 -8.07 -36.24
C LEU A 9 9.84 -8.38 -35.28
N VAL A 10 10.44 -7.33 -34.73
CA VAL A 10 11.46 -7.41 -33.68
C VAL A 10 10.74 -7.37 -32.33
N PHE A 11 10.90 -8.42 -31.53
CA PHE A 11 10.27 -8.52 -30.20
C PHE A 11 11.19 -8.08 -29.06
N LEU A 12 12.50 -8.05 -29.30
CA LEU A 12 13.50 -7.61 -28.34
C LEU A 12 14.67 -6.94 -29.07
N ASP A 13 14.67 -5.60 -29.12
CA ASP A 13 15.77 -4.85 -29.73
C ASP A 13 17.06 -4.89 -28.87
N ASP A 14 18.18 -4.45 -29.43
CA ASP A 14 19.49 -4.50 -28.75
C ASP A 14 19.55 -3.65 -27.49
N ALA A 15 18.89 -2.49 -27.47
CA ALA A 15 18.87 -1.60 -26.31
C ALA A 15 18.04 -2.20 -25.17
N GLN A 16 16.85 -2.74 -25.50
CA GLN A 16 16.00 -3.48 -24.59
C GLN A 16 16.70 -4.73 -24.04
N ARG A 17 17.45 -5.44 -24.88
CA ARG A 17 18.23 -6.61 -24.46
C ARG A 17 19.28 -6.23 -23.42
N ILE A 18 20.06 -5.19 -23.66
CA ILE A 18 21.09 -4.71 -22.72
C ILE A 18 20.43 -4.32 -21.39
N GLU A 19 19.38 -3.51 -21.42
CA GLU A 19 18.68 -3.06 -20.22
C GLU A 19 18.14 -4.23 -19.39
N VAL A 20 17.46 -5.18 -20.03
CA VAL A 20 16.91 -6.36 -19.35
C VAL A 20 18.00 -7.26 -18.81
N MET A 21 19.13 -7.41 -19.51
CA MET A 21 20.27 -8.18 -19.00
C MET A 21 20.84 -7.58 -17.71
N VAL A 22 20.96 -6.25 -17.65
CA VAL A 22 21.39 -5.54 -16.43
C VAL A 22 20.39 -5.73 -15.28
N GLN A 23 19.08 -5.70 -15.59
CA GLN A 23 18.05 -5.94 -14.59
C GLN A 23 18.08 -7.38 -14.07
N LEU A 24 18.17 -8.37 -14.95
CA LEU A 24 18.24 -9.79 -14.59
C LEU A 24 19.45 -10.10 -13.68
N GLU A 25 20.59 -9.44 -13.93
CA GLU A 25 21.77 -9.54 -13.06
C GLU A 25 21.49 -9.07 -11.63
N ARG A 26 20.66 -8.03 -11.48
CA ARG A 26 20.37 -7.37 -10.19
C ARG A 26 19.23 -8.02 -9.41
N ILE A 27 18.33 -8.73 -10.09
CA ILE A 27 17.14 -9.34 -9.47
C ILE A 27 17.48 -10.24 -8.26
N PRO A 28 18.52 -11.11 -8.27
CA PRO A 28 18.84 -11.92 -7.09
C PRO A 28 19.12 -11.09 -5.82
N ALA A 29 19.86 -9.99 -5.95
CA ALA A 29 20.12 -9.08 -4.83
C ALA A 29 18.83 -8.35 -4.41
N LEU A 30 18.02 -7.92 -5.38
CA LEU A 30 16.73 -7.29 -5.14
C LEU A 30 15.77 -8.18 -4.34
N LEU A 31 15.71 -9.49 -4.67
CA LEU A 31 14.90 -10.46 -3.94
C LEU A 31 15.36 -10.60 -2.48
N GLN A 32 16.67 -10.58 -2.23
CA GLN A 32 17.21 -10.61 -0.87
C GLN A 32 16.81 -9.35 -0.08
N GLU A 33 16.86 -8.18 -0.70
CA GLU A 33 16.42 -6.94 -0.06
C GLU A 33 14.91 -6.90 0.22
N LEU A 34 14.09 -7.44 -0.69
CA LEU A 34 12.65 -7.59 -0.49
C LEU A 34 12.33 -8.55 0.66
N ASP A 35 13.06 -9.67 0.77
CA ASP A 35 12.91 -10.62 1.89
C ASP A 35 13.31 -9.97 3.24
N ILE A 36 14.40 -9.21 3.26
CA ILE A 36 14.77 -8.40 4.42
C ILE A 36 13.67 -7.39 4.75
N THR A 37 13.08 -6.74 3.75
CA THR A 37 11.99 -5.77 3.94
C THR A 37 10.73 -6.43 4.50
N LEU A 38 10.43 -7.65 4.05
CA LEU A 38 9.32 -8.46 4.54
C LEU A 38 9.53 -8.90 6.00
N THR A 39 10.75 -9.35 6.35
CA THR A 39 11.09 -9.86 7.69
C THR A 39 11.36 -8.76 8.73
N ARG A 40 11.99 -7.64 8.34
CA ARG A 40 12.39 -6.55 9.28
C ARG A 40 11.20 -5.89 9.97
N ARG A 41 10.00 -5.86 9.37
CA ARG A 41 8.77 -5.36 10.03
C ARG A 41 8.02 -6.40 10.86
N ALA A 42 8.26 -7.70 10.65
CA ALA A 42 7.73 -8.74 11.55
C ALA A 42 8.37 -8.66 12.94
N ARG A 43 9.59 -8.14 13.04
CA ARG A 43 10.36 -8.03 14.30
C ARG A 43 10.06 -6.77 15.14
N PHE A 44 9.22 -5.84 14.67
CA PHE A 44 8.89 -4.61 15.42
C PHE A 44 7.79 -4.76 16.49
N THR A 45 7.40 -5.98 16.86
CA THR A 45 6.76 -6.25 18.15
C THR A 45 7.84 -6.30 19.24
N LEU A 46 8.06 -5.16 19.91
CA LEU A 46 8.99 -5.03 21.04
C LEU A 46 8.70 -6.08 22.14
N PRO A 47 9.71 -6.81 22.63
CA PRO A 47 9.58 -7.60 23.85
C PRO A 47 9.59 -6.65 25.06
N GLY A 48 8.44 -6.47 25.71
CA GLY A 48 8.36 -5.66 26.92
C GLY A 48 6.98 -5.19 27.37
N GLN A 49 5.93 -5.30 26.55
CA GLN A 49 4.57 -4.96 26.95
C GLN A 49 3.71 -6.21 27.16
N ALA A 50 3.98 -6.91 28.26
CA ALA A 50 3.07 -7.91 28.81
C ALA A 50 1.87 -7.18 29.44
N GLY A 51 0.86 -6.89 28.61
CA GLY A 51 -0.39 -6.27 29.02
C GLY A 51 -1.58 -6.90 28.30
N ASN A 52 -2.13 -7.96 28.92
CA ASN A 52 -3.47 -8.55 28.71
C ASN A 52 -3.80 -9.19 27.32
N PRO A 53 -3.97 -10.53 27.23
CA PRO A 53 -4.16 -11.24 25.94
C PRO A 53 -5.59 -11.20 25.36
N ALA A 54 -6.48 -10.35 25.86
CA ALA A 54 -7.88 -10.27 25.42
C ALA A 54 -8.13 -9.07 24.50
N ARG A 55 -7.50 -9.06 23.32
CA ARG A 55 -7.90 -8.26 22.13
C ARG A 55 -7.11 -8.74 20.91
N ALA A 56 -7.37 -9.97 20.50
CA ALA A 56 -6.98 -10.47 19.18
C ALA A 56 -7.65 -9.59 18.11
N GLY A 57 -6.83 -8.89 17.33
CA GLY A 57 -7.31 -7.92 16.34
C GLY A 57 -6.31 -6.82 15.98
N GLN A 58 -5.12 -6.78 16.61
CA GLN A 58 -4.01 -6.01 16.06
C GLN A 58 -3.46 -6.74 14.83
N HIS A 59 -4.06 -6.45 13.68
CA HIS A 59 -3.44 -6.70 12.38
C HIS A 59 -2.07 -6.02 12.41
N LEU A 60 -0.99 -6.82 12.46
CA LEU A 60 0.29 -6.31 11.99
C LEU A 60 0.03 -5.81 10.56
N PRO A 61 0.45 -4.58 10.20
CA PRO A 61 0.41 -4.14 8.82
C PRO A 61 1.38 -5.00 8.01
N PHE A 62 0.90 -6.16 7.56
CA PHE A 62 1.56 -6.99 6.57
C PHE A 62 1.66 -6.14 5.32
N ARG A 63 2.88 -5.77 4.93
CA ARG A 63 3.09 -5.03 3.68
C ARG A 63 2.87 -6.01 2.54
N LEU A 64 1.62 -6.14 2.12
CA LEU A 64 1.22 -6.84 0.88
C LEU A 64 2.08 -6.39 -0.31
N ASP A 65 2.59 -5.16 -0.29
CA ASP A 65 3.38 -4.58 -1.38
C ASP A 65 4.70 -5.33 -1.63
N ALA A 66 5.43 -5.75 -0.58
CA ALA A 66 6.70 -6.49 -0.76
C ALA A 66 6.46 -7.95 -1.19
N SER A 67 5.50 -8.62 -0.56
CA SER A 67 5.06 -9.96 -0.97
C SER A 67 4.58 -9.95 -2.43
N ARG A 68 3.74 -8.98 -2.78
CA ARG A 68 3.23 -8.82 -4.15
C ARG A 68 4.34 -8.53 -5.14
N ALA A 69 5.32 -7.70 -4.80
CA ALA A 69 6.47 -7.45 -5.68
C ALA A 69 7.31 -8.71 -5.93
N ILE A 70 7.49 -9.56 -4.90
CA ILE A 70 8.13 -10.88 -5.07
C ILE A 70 7.30 -11.77 -6.00
N ASP A 71 5.98 -11.86 -5.75
CA ASP A 71 5.07 -12.67 -6.56
C ASP A 71 5.03 -12.20 -8.03
N ASP A 72 5.00 -10.89 -8.27
CA ASP A 72 4.97 -10.31 -9.61
C ASP A 72 6.27 -10.60 -10.38
N LEU A 73 7.43 -10.48 -9.73
CA LEU A 73 8.73 -10.89 -10.30
C LEU A 73 8.75 -12.38 -10.62
N ASP A 74 8.28 -13.23 -9.70
CA ASP A 74 8.23 -14.68 -9.89
C ASP A 74 7.32 -15.07 -11.06
N VAL A 75 6.12 -14.50 -11.15
CA VAL A 75 5.19 -14.73 -12.26
C VAL A 75 5.84 -14.40 -13.60
N VAL A 76 6.45 -13.21 -13.72
CA VAL A 76 7.09 -12.77 -14.97
C VAL A 76 8.22 -13.72 -15.34
N LEU A 77 9.16 -13.97 -14.43
CA LEU A 77 10.32 -14.81 -14.72
C LEU A 77 9.90 -16.25 -15.02
N ARG A 78 8.94 -16.81 -14.30
CA ARG A 78 8.38 -18.14 -14.57
C ARG A 78 7.79 -18.22 -15.98
N VAL A 79 6.93 -17.27 -16.36
CA VAL A 79 6.28 -17.28 -17.68
C VAL A 79 7.32 -17.31 -18.80
N TYR A 80 8.33 -16.43 -18.77
CA TYR A 80 9.30 -16.35 -19.84
C TYR A 80 10.33 -17.49 -19.81
N THR A 81 10.72 -17.97 -18.62
CA THR A 81 11.56 -19.17 -18.50
C THR A 81 10.86 -20.38 -19.15
N HIS A 82 9.57 -20.59 -18.89
CA HIS A 82 8.80 -21.68 -19.51
C HIS A 82 8.63 -21.52 -21.02
N ARG A 83 8.35 -20.31 -21.50
CA ARG A 83 8.24 -20.03 -22.95
C ARG A 83 9.55 -20.33 -23.67
N LEU A 84 10.68 -19.89 -23.11
CA LEU A 84 11.99 -20.09 -23.70
C LEU A 84 12.47 -21.54 -23.58
N ALA A 85 12.26 -22.20 -22.44
CA ALA A 85 12.58 -23.63 -22.28
C ALA A 85 11.78 -24.51 -23.25
N SER A 86 10.53 -24.16 -23.55
CA SER A 86 9.74 -24.87 -24.55
C SER A 86 10.26 -24.66 -25.99
N HIS A 87 10.92 -23.52 -26.24
CA HIS A 87 11.54 -23.22 -27.53
C HIS A 87 12.91 -23.91 -27.69
N LEU A 88 13.70 -23.92 -26.61
CA LEU A 88 15.00 -24.54 -26.52
C LEU A 88 14.83 -26.01 -26.10
N SER A 89 14.60 -26.87 -27.09
CA SER A 89 14.38 -28.30 -26.91
C SER A 89 15.44 -28.92 -25.96
N GLY A 90 14.99 -29.55 -24.86
CA GLY A 90 15.85 -30.29 -23.93
C GLY A 90 16.31 -29.54 -22.68
N THR A 91 15.84 -28.30 -22.45
CA THR A 91 16.16 -27.53 -21.24
C THR A 91 14.99 -27.57 -20.25
N TRP A 92 15.25 -27.87 -18.98
CA TRP A 92 14.24 -27.77 -17.93
C TRP A 92 14.34 -26.42 -17.22
N PRO A 93 13.24 -25.68 -17.04
CA PRO A 93 13.27 -24.39 -16.36
C PRO A 93 13.59 -24.58 -14.87
N PRO A 94 14.44 -23.73 -14.26
CA PRO A 94 14.66 -23.73 -12.81
C PRO A 94 13.36 -23.46 -12.03
N GLU A 95 13.27 -23.94 -10.79
CA GLU A 95 12.09 -23.73 -9.94
C GLU A 95 12.12 -22.38 -9.22
N ASP A 96 13.29 -22.02 -8.66
CA ASP A 96 13.51 -20.81 -7.86
C ASP A 96 13.58 -19.53 -8.71
N THR A 97 13.02 -18.43 -8.21
CA THR A 97 12.93 -17.15 -8.92
C THR A 97 14.30 -16.56 -9.24
N ALA A 98 15.28 -16.63 -8.32
CA ALA A 98 16.62 -16.11 -8.55
C ALA A 98 17.38 -16.98 -9.57
N ASP A 99 17.16 -18.30 -9.54
CA ASP A 99 17.73 -19.22 -10.51
C ASP A 99 17.15 -18.99 -11.92
N ARG A 100 15.84 -18.70 -12.03
CA ARG A 100 15.22 -18.31 -13.32
C ARG A 100 15.83 -17.04 -13.89
N ALA A 101 16.08 -16.02 -13.08
CA ALA A 101 16.74 -14.79 -13.53
C ALA A 101 18.15 -15.07 -14.09
N ARG A 102 18.94 -15.88 -13.39
CA ARG A 102 20.29 -16.28 -13.85
C ARG A 102 20.26 -17.12 -15.12
N TRP A 103 19.31 -18.06 -15.23
CA TRP A 103 19.14 -18.86 -16.42
C TRP A 103 18.75 -18.00 -17.64
N LEU A 104 17.81 -17.06 -17.47
CA LEU A 104 17.43 -16.13 -18.53
C LEU A 104 18.63 -15.28 -18.98
N GLN A 105 19.45 -14.80 -18.04
CA GLN A 105 20.65 -14.03 -18.35
C GLN A 105 21.66 -14.82 -19.20
N GLN A 106 21.81 -16.12 -18.95
CA GLN A 106 22.72 -16.99 -19.71
C GLN A 106 22.22 -17.30 -21.12
N VAL A 107 20.90 -17.46 -21.26
CA VAL A 107 20.28 -17.94 -22.48
C VAL A 107 19.96 -16.81 -23.47
N LEU A 108 19.60 -15.62 -22.97
CA LEU A 108 19.18 -14.49 -23.80
C LEU A 108 20.18 -14.07 -24.89
N PRO A 109 21.51 -14.00 -24.65
CA PRO A 109 22.48 -13.59 -25.66
C PRO A 109 22.39 -14.42 -26.96
N ASP A 110 22.13 -15.72 -26.83
CA ASP A 110 22.14 -16.67 -27.95
C ASP A 110 20.78 -16.79 -28.66
N ILE A 111 19.72 -16.17 -28.12
CA ILE A 111 18.38 -16.21 -28.71
C ILE A 111 18.18 -15.07 -29.72
N ALA A 112 17.65 -15.40 -30.90
CA ALA A 112 17.27 -14.42 -31.90
C ALA A 112 16.15 -13.49 -31.40
N ALA A 113 16.29 -12.19 -31.65
CA ALA A 113 15.34 -11.13 -31.25
C ALA A 113 13.91 -11.27 -31.83
N THR A 114 13.75 -12.11 -32.85
CA THR A 114 12.48 -12.34 -33.56
C THR A 114 11.70 -13.54 -33.03
N VAL A 115 12.20 -14.23 -32.00
CA VAL A 115 11.52 -15.38 -31.42
C VAL A 115 10.23 -14.94 -30.71
N PRO A 116 9.04 -15.48 -31.07
CA PRO A 116 7.77 -15.07 -30.47
C PRO A 116 7.68 -15.28 -28.95
N ALA A 117 8.48 -16.20 -28.40
CA ALA A 117 8.57 -16.41 -26.95
C ALA A 117 9.09 -15.19 -26.18
N LEU A 118 9.75 -14.24 -26.85
CA LEU A 118 10.23 -12.97 -26.29
C LEU A 118 9.21 -11.83 -26.41
N ASP A 119 8.04 -12.06 -27.01
CA ASP A 119 7.01 -11.02 -27.14
C ASP A 119 6.62 -10.44 -25.77
N GLY A 120 6.77 -9.12 -25.64
CA GLY A 120 6.52 -8.36 -24.41
C GLY A 120 7.54 -8.58 -23.28
N PHE A 121 8.62 -9.33 -23.50
CA PHE A 121 9.56 -9.74 -22.46
C PHE A 121 10.22 -8.55 -21.75
N ALA A 122 10.81 -7.64 -22.52
CA ALA A 122 11.54 -6.51 -21.95
C ALA A 122 10.65 -5.59 -21.12
N GLN A 123 9.46 -5.30 -21.63
CA GLN A 123 8.48 -4.48 -20.92
C GLN A 123 8.03 -5.16 -19.62
N ALA A 124 7.76 -6.47 -19.66
CA ALA A 124 7.31 -7.20 -18.49
C ALA A 124 8.37 -7.24 -17.38
N VAL A 125 9.62 -7.58 -17.71
CA VAL A 125 10.73 -7.61 -16.74
C VAL A 125 11.01 -6.21 -16.19
N THR A 126 11.11 -5.20 -17.06
CA THR A 126 11.35 -3.81 -16.64
C THR A 126 10.26 -3.33 -15.70
N THR A 127 8.99 -3.60 -16.02
CA THR A 127 7.86 -3.17 -15.18
C THR A 127 7.93 -3.81 -13.81
N ALA A 128 8.10 -5.13 -13.73
CA ALA A 128 8.19 -5.85 -12.47
C ALA A 128 9.41 -5.43 -11.63
N TYR A 129 10.57 -5.24 -12.28
CA TYR A 129 11.80 -4.75 -11.64
C TYR A 129 11.60 -3.36 -11.03
N GLN A 130 11.03 -2.42 -11.80
CA GLN A 130 10.81 -1.05 -11.32
C GLN A 130 9.78 -1.01 -10.18
N GLN A 131 8.74 -1.82 -10.24
CA GLN A 131 7.77 -1.96 -9.14
C GLN A 131 8.44 -2.48 -7.86
N ALA A 132 9.29 -3.50 -7.98
CA ALA A 132 10.05 -4.04 -6.86
C ALA A 132 11.02 -3.01 -6.25
N MET A 133 11.77 -2.27 -7.08
CA MET A 133 12.64 -1.19 -6.63
C MET A 133 11.88 -0.12 -5.84
N GLN A 134 10.69 0.29 -6.33
CA GLN A 134 9.85 1.28 -5.65
C GLN A 134 9.39 0.82 -4.26
N VAL A 135 9.29 -0.48 -4.00
CA VAL A 135 8.93 -1.00 -2.67
C VAL A 135 10.06 -0.82 -1.67
N ILE A 136 11.31 -1.03 -2.09
CA ILE A 136 12.50 -0.92 -1.25
C ILE A 136 12.84 0.56 -1.01
N ASP A 137 12.84 1.35 -2.08
CA ASP A 137 13.15 2.79 -2.03
C ASP A 137 12.00 3.63 -1.46
N ARG A 138 10.90 2.98 -1.03
CA ARG A 138 9.78 3.69 -0.43
C ARG A 138 10.22 4.32 0.89
N PRO A 139 10.19 5.66 1.03
CA PRO A 139 10.43 6.28 2.32
C PRO A 139 9.46 5.70 3.35
N PRO A 140 9.88 5.54 4.61
CA PRO A 140 9.04 4.96 5.64
C PRO A 140 7.68 5.67 5.66
N ASP A 141 6.59 4.91 5.76
CA ASP A 141 5.24 5.46 5.81
C ASP A 141 5.24 6.60 6.84
N ARG A 142 4.88 7.82 6.46
CA ARG A 142 4.89 8.95 7.41
C ARG A 142 3.48 9.24 7.90
N LEU A 143 3.35 9.53 9.18
CA LEU A 143 2.11 10.00 9.80
C LEU A 143 2.03 11.51 9.66
N HIS A 144 0.99 11.98 8.99
CA HIS A 144 0.73 13.42 8.89
C HIS A 144 0.17 13.98 10.21
N LEU A 145 0.84 15.01 10.73
CA LEU A 145 0.55 15.69 12.00
C LEU A 145 0.03 17.12 11.78
N GLY A 146 -0.59 17.37 10.63
CA GLY A 146 -1.13 18.67 10.26
C GLY A 146 -0.03 19.63 9.84
N THR A 147 -0.23 20.93 10.10
CA THR A 147 0.76 21.96 9.79
C THR A 147 1.60 22.31 11.01
N CYS A 148 2.86 22.67 10.79
CA CYS A 148 3.77 23.20 11.79
C CYS A 148 3.28 24.58 12.25
N GLU A 149 3.32 24.85 13.55
CA GLU A 149 2.88 26.12 14.11
C GLU A 149 3.90 27.25 13.91
N GLY A 150 5.17 26.90 13.71
CA GLY A 150 6.24 27.89 13.48
C GLY A 150 6.29 28.39 12.03
N CYS A 151 6.13 27.50 11.04
CA CYS A 151 6.34 27.84 9.62
C CYS A 151 5.16 27.49 8.70
N GLY A 152 4.09 26.87 9.21
CA GLY A 152 2.90 26.51 8.42
C GLY A 152 3.05 25.32 7.48
N VAL A 153 4.26 24.79 7.28
CA VAL A 153 4.52 23.62 6.41
C VAL A 153 3.94 22.34 7.03
N GLY A 154 3.56 21.37 6.19
CA GLY A 154 3.15 20.03 6.64
C GLY A 154 4.18 19.40 7.58
N LEU A 155 3.71 18.86 8.70
CA LEU A 155 4.52 18.16 9.69
C LEU A 155 4.21 16.68 9.59
N ASP A 156 5.24 15.87 9.37
CA ASP A 156 5.11 14.42 9.23
C ASP A 156 6.17 13.72 10.09
N CYS A 157 5.84 12.58 10.71
CA CYS A 157 6.78 11.77 11.50
C CYS A 157 6.77 10.30 11.06
N ALA A 158 7.76 9.51 11.47
CA ALA A 158 7.68 8.07 11.31
C ALA A 158 6.71 7.46 12.34
N PRO A 159 6.09 6.30 12.04
CA PRO A 159 5.31 5.53 12.99
C PRO A 159 6.18 5.13 14.19
N GLY A 160 5.73 5.50 15.39
CA GLY A 160 6.45 5.20 16.64
C GLY A 160 7.35 6.31 17.13
N ASP A 161 7.55 7.39 16.36
CA ASP A 161 8.28 8.56 16.86
C ASP A 161 7.51 9.20 18.03
N ASP A 162 8.22 9.51 19.12
CA ASP A 162 7.68 10.29 20.23
C ASP A 162 7.70 11.80 19.94
N ILE A 163 8.66 12.24 19.11
CA ILE A 163 8.90 13.64 18.76
C ILE A 163 8.96 13.78 17.23
N ALA A 164 8.13 14.66 16.68
CA ALA A 164 8.23 15.09 15.29
C ALA A 164 9.04 16.38 15.21
N GLU A 165 9.99 16.44 14.29
CA GLU A 165 10.79 17.64 14.04
C GLU A 165 10.43 18.25 12.68
N CYS A 166 10.08 19.54 12.69
CA CYS A 166 9.84 20.30 11.48
C CYS A 166 11.16 20.80 10.89
N ARG A 167 11.19 21.03 9.57
CA ARG A 167 12.34 21.65 8.88
C ARG A 167 12.77 23.01 9.46
N CYS A 168 11.86 23.75 10.11
CA CYS A 168 12.22 25.00 10.79
C CYS A 168 12.86 24.80 12.18
N GLY A 169 13.08 23.56 12.62
CA GLY A 169 13.66 23.20 13.92
C GLY A 169 12.65 23.04 15.05
N LEU A 170 11.34 23.26 14.80
CA LEU A 170 10.32 23.05 15.83
C LEU A 170 10.15 21.56 16.14
N ARG A 171 10.26 21.18 17.41
CA ARG A 171 10.07 19.82 17.90
C ARG A 171 8.74 19.71 18.64
N VAL A 172 7.90 18.76 18.23
CA VAL A 172 6.53 18.60 18.75
C VAL A 172 6.33 17.16 19.25
N PRO A 173 5.84 16.95 20.48
CA PRO A 173 5.44 15.63 20.94
C PRO A 173 4.29 15.07 20.09
N VAL A 174 4.53 13.92 19.47
CA VAL A 174 3.59 13.29 18.53
C VAL A 174 2.27 12.95 19.21
N ALA A 175 2.33 12.37 20.42
CA ALA A 175 1.14 12.02 21.19
C ALA A 175 0.25 13.25 21.47
N SER A 176 0.84 14.35 21.95
CA SER A 176 0.13 15.60 22.23
C SER A 176 -0.48 16.21 20.97
N ARG A 177 0.28 16.23 19.87
CA ARG A 177 -0.19 16.77 18.58
C ARG A 177 -1.34 15.95 18.01
N ARG A 178 -1.25 14.62 18.05
CA ARG A 178 -2.33 13.73 17.62
C ARG A 178 -3.59 13.93 18.46
N ALA A 179 -3.45 13.99 19.78
CA ALA A 179 -4.58 14.25 20.67
C ALA A 179 -5.26 15.59 20.36
N GLU A 180 -4.46 16.61 20.04
CA GLU A 180 -4.97 17.92 19.63
C GLU A 180 -5.70 17.87 18.29
N LEU A 181 -5.11 17.26 17.26
CA LEU A 181 -5.74 17.12 15.94
C LEU A 181 -7.07 16.35 16.04
N LEU A 182 -7.10 15.29 16.86
CA LEU A 182 -8.32 14.55 17.14
C LEU A 182 -9.36 15.43 17.84
N ARG A 183 -8.99 16.20 18.88
CA ARG A 183 -9.91 17.16 19.51
C ARG A 183 -10.46 18.18 18.53
N ARG A 184 -9.60 18.74 17.66
CA ARG A 184 -10.01 19.69 16.60
C ARG A 184 -10.97 19.02 15.61
N ALA A 185 -10.69 17.79 15.20
CA ALA A 185 -11.55 17.02 14.31
C ALA A 185 -12.92 16.74 14.96
N HIS A 186 -12.94 16.32 16.23
CA HIS A 186 -14.19 16.11 16.99
C HIS A 186 -15.07 17.36 17.04
N GLY A 187 -14.47 18.55 17.03
CA GLY A 187 -15.19 19.83 17.01
C GLY A 187 -15.80 20.23 15.66
N ARG A 188 -15.47 19.54 14.55
CA ARG A 188 -15.94 19.94 13.22
C ARG A 188 -17.42 19.65 13.04
N HIS A 189 -18.10 20.59 12.39
CA HIS A 189 -19.51 20.48 12.02
C HIS A 189 -19.62 20.20 10.52
N GLY A 190 -20.56 19.33 10.16
CA GLY A 190 -20.83 18.97 8.77
C GLY A 190 -22.25 18.44 8.62
N SER A 191 -22.77 18.45 7.39
CA SER A 191 -24.06 17.83 7.11
C SER A 191 -23.96 16.30 7.22
N ALA A 192 -25.10 15.63 7.33
CA ALA A 192 -25.14 14.17 7.32
C ALA A 192 -24.51 13.58 6.03
N ASP A 193 -24.78 14.18 4.87
CA ASP A 193 -24.21 13.76 3.58
C ASP A 193 -22.70 13.99 3.48
N TYR A 194 -22.21 15.06 4.11
CA TYR A 194 -20.78 15.33 4.18
C TYR A 194 -20.06 14.24 4.99
N TRP A 195 -20.59 13.89 6.16
CA TRP A 195 -19.99 12.88 7.01
C TRP A 195 -20.10 11.47 6.44
N ALA A 196 -21.25 11.09 5.87
CA ALA A 196 -21.42 9.77 5.24
C ALA A 196 -20.46 9.54 4.06
N ARG A 197 -20.05 10.61 3.37
CA ARG A 197 -19.07 10.54 2.28
C ARG A 197 -17.63 10.59 2.77
N THR A 198 -17.34 11.39 3.79
CA THR A 198 -15.98 11.61 4.30
C THR A 198 -15.53 10.49 5.23
N LEU A 199 -16.47 9.92 5.99
CA LEU A 199 -16.24 8.83 6.93
C LEU A 199 -17.36 7.77 6.76
N PRO A 200 -17.37 7.04 5.64
CA PRO A 200 -18.44 6.08 5.33
C PRO A 200 -18.47 4.88 6.30
N TRP A 201 -17.36 4.59 6.98
CA TRP A 201 -17.23 3.46 7.89
C TRP A 201 -16.54 3.88 9.19
N PHE A 202 -17.06 3.41 10.31
CA PHE A 202 -16.44 3.59 11.62
C PHE A 202 -16.69 2.35 12.49
N ALA A 203 -15.60 1.79 13.03
CA ALA A 203 -15.63 0.60 13.87
C ALA A 203 -16.49 -0.56 13.29
N GLY A 204 -16.32 -0.80 11.98
CA GLY A 204 -17.01 -1.88 11.26
C GLY A 204 -18.47 -1.60 10.88
N ILE A 205 -19.04 -0.45 11.25
CA ILE A 205 -20.40 -0.06 10.88
C ILE A 205 -20.37 1.09 9.86
N GLN A 206 -21.25 0.99 8.87
CA GLN A 206 -21.44 2.05 7.90
C GLN A 206 -22.13 3.26 8.54
N ILE A 207 -21.55 4.46 8.33
CA ILE A 207 -22.18 5.73 8.66
C ILE A 207 -22.98 6.19 7.44
N THR A 208 -24.31 6.16 7.53
CA THR A 208 -25.19 6.62 6.45
C THR A 208 -25.84 7.96 6.81
N ALA A 209 -26.04 8.81 5.80
CA ALA A 209 -26.65 10.13 5.99
C ALA A 209 -28.06 10.01 6.60
N ALA A 210 -28.85 9.03 6.14
CA ALA A 210 -30.18 8.75 6.67
C ALA A 210 -30.14 8.35 8.16
N ALA A 211 -29.16 7.54 8.58
CA ALA A 211 -29.03 7.12 9.98
C ALA A 211 -28.68 8.31 10.90
N VAL A 212 -27.72 9.15 10.47
CA VAL A 212 -27.33 10.37 11.20
C VAL A 212 -28.51 11.35 11.30
N ALA A 213 -29.19 11.63 10.19
CA ALA A 213 -30.34 12.53 10.16
C ALA A 213 -31.49 12.02 11.05
N LYS A 214 -31.80 10.72 10.98
CA LYS A 214 -32.85 10.09 11.80
C LYS A 214 -32.49 10.10 13.29
N ALA A 215 -31.22 9.90 13.64
CA ALA A 215 -30.74 10.01 15.02
C ALA A 215 -30.91 11.44 15.55
N GLY A 216 -30.57 12.45 14.75
CA GLY A 216 -30.78 13.85 15.07
C GLY A 216 -32.25 14.23 15.24
N GLN A 217 -33.12 13.77 14.34
CA GLN A 217 -34.57 13.98 14.45
C GLN A 217 -35.17 13.37 15.73
N ARG A 218 -34.63 12.22 16.16
CA ARG A 218 -35.05 11.50 17.38
C ARG A 218 -34.40 12.03 18.65
N GLY A 219 -33.62 13.11 18.59
CA GLY A 219 -32.92 13.68 19.75
C GLY A 219 -31.78 12.81 20.29
N LYS A 220 -31.35 11.78 19.56
CA LYS A 220 -30.22 10.91 19.96
C LYS A 220 -28.85 11.50 19.59
N LEU A 221 -28.86 12.53 18.75
CA LEU A 221 -27.69 13.24 18.27
C LEU A 221 -28.00 14.74 18.31
N ALA A 222 -27.08 15.56 18.81
CA ALA A 222 -27.26 17.00 18.78
C ALA A 222 -27.28 17.49 17.33
N ARG A 223 -28.22 18.39 17.03
CA ARG A 223 -28.38 19.00 15.69
C ARG A 223 -28.29 20.51 15.82
N TYR A 224 -27.56 21.12 14.90
CA TYR A 224 -27.35 22.56 14.86
C TYR A 224 -27.89 23.10 13.53
N LYS A 225 -28.54 24.27 13.54
CA LYS A 225 -29.06 24.89 12.33
C LYS A 225 -28.08 25.97 11.86
N VAL A 226 -27.48 25.77 10.69
CA VAL A 226 -26.53 26.72 10.07
C VAL A 226 -26.95 26.95 8.63
N GLY A 227 -27.22 28.20 8.26
CA GLY A 227 -27.66 28.55 6.89
C GLY A 227 -28.91 27.79 6.42
N GLY A 228 -29.86 27.55 7.34
CA GLY A 228 -31.09 26.81 7.03
C GLY A 228 -30.94 25.29 6.95
N ARG A 229 -29.72 24.74 7.05
CA ARG A 229 -29.45 23.29 7.02
C ARG A 229 -29.08 22.77 8.40
N PHE A 230 -29.38 21.49 8.65
CA PHE A 230 -28.91 20.82 9.87
C PHE A 230 -27.49 20.30 9.68
N VAL A 231 -26.63 20.65 10.64
CA VAL A 231 -25.26 20.15 10.76
C VAL A 231 -25.09 19.44 12.08
N TYR A 232 -24.13 18.52 12.08
CA TYR A 232 -23.83 17.61 13.17
C TYR A 232 -22.34 17.69 13.47
N LYS A 233 -22.00 17.67 14.76
CA LYS A 233 -20.63 17.63 15.23
C LYS A 233 -20.07 16.22 15.06
N LEU A 234 -18.85 16.10 14.54
CA LEU A 234 -18.24 14.80 14.27
C LEU A 234 -18.11 13.96 15.55
N GLY A 235 -17.68 14.56 16.65
CA GLY A 235 -17.54 13.86 17.95
C GLY A 235 -18.83 13.17 18.37
N ASP A 236 -19.96 13.88 18.32
CA ASP A 236 -21.26 13.33 18.72
C ASP A 236 -21.69 12.16 17.84
N ILE A 237 -21.35 12.19 16.53
CA ILE A 237 -21.63 11.08 15.60
C ILE A 237 -20.82 9.83 16.00
N LEU A 238 -19.53 10.01 16.29
CA LEU A 238 -18.66 8.91 16.68
C LEU A 238 -19.11 8.30 18.01
N ASP A 239 -19.40 9.14 19.01
CA ASP A 239 -19.87 8.70 20.32
C ASP A 239 -21.21 7.96 20.21
N TRP A 240 -22.14 8.48 19.39
CA TRP A 240 -23.42 7.82 19.12
C TRP A 240 -23.24 6.45 18.45
N HIS A 241 -22.33 6.34 17.47
CA HIS A 241 -22.02 5.05 16.83
C HIS A 241 -21.33 4.08 17.78
N ALA A 242 -20.39 4.53 18.61
CA ALA A 242 -19.74 3.71 19.63
C ALA A 242 -20.75 3.17 20.65
N ALA A 243 -21.67 4.01 21.13
CA ALA A 243 -22.76 3.58 22.02
C ALA A 243 -23.72 2.59 21.35
N ARG A 244 -23.97 2.74 20.04
CA ARG A 244 -24.78 1.79 19.25
C ARG A 244 -24.08 0.43 19.12
N LEU A 245 -22.77 0.42 18.89
CA LEU A 245 -21.95 -0.80 18.85
C LEU A 245 -22.00 -1.57 20.16
N ALA A 246 -21.78 -0.88 21.29
CA ALA A 246 -21.84 -1.51 22.61
C ALA A 246 -23.19 -2.18 22.88
N ARG A 247 -24.30 -1.59 22.43
CA ARG A 247 -25.64 -2.19 22.55
C ARG A 247 -25.84 -3.43 21.69
N LEU A 248 -25.30 -3.43 20.47
CA LEU A 248 -25.40 -4.57 19.55
C LEU A 248 -24.54 -5.75 20.04
N ALA A 249 -23.37 -5.47 20.61
CA ALA A 249 -22.52 -6.50 21.20
C ALA A 249 -23.15 -7.12 22.46
N GLY A 250 -23.80 -6.32 23.32
CA GLY A 250 -24.46 -6.81 24.53
C GLY A 250 -25.77 -7.59 24.32
N THR A 251 -26.29 -7.65 23.08
CA THR A 251 -27.49 -8.44 22.74
C THR A 251 -27.21 -9.86 22.27
N VAL A 252 -25.94 -10.30 22.19
CA VAL A 252 -25.55 -11.61 21.66
C VAL A 252 -25.31 -12.67 22.75
N ASP A 253 -25.24 -12.28 24.03
CA ASP A 253 -25.01 -13.20 25.17
C ASP A 253 -26.28 -13.52 25.98
N GLY A 254 -27.46 -13.50 25.34
CA GLY A 254 -28.76 -13.76 25.98
C GLY A 254 -29.53 -14.92 25.37
#